data_AF-A0A2X5FIY9-F1
#
_entry.id   AF-A0A2X5FIY9-F1
#
_cell.length_a   1.000
_cell.length_b   1.000
_cell.length_c   1.000
_cell.angle_alpha   90.00
_cell.angle_beta   90.00
_cell.angle_gamma   90.00
#
_symmetry.space_group_name_H-M   'P 1'
#
loop_
_entity.id
_entity.type
_entity.pdbx_description
1 polymer ?
#
loop_
_entity_poly.entity_id
_entity_poly.type
_entity_poly.pdbx_seq_one_letter_code
_entity_poly.pdbx_strand_id
1 'polypeptide(L)'
;MGMLEREMKNLARQAGGAHKTVHDRIATAGRFCERLMELNIQIRYVRHLKARHIEAYIQMRLAQGIQKQTLHNETAAIRKILTQAGREKLAQSTGER
;
A
#
# COMPACT_ATOMS: atom_id res chain seq x y z
N MET A 1 3.11 9.88 13.79
CA MET A 1 3.25 9.34 12.41
C MET A 1 4.52 8.51 12.34
N GLY A 2 4.41 7.22 11.98
CA GLY A 2 5.58 6.37 11.77
C GLY A 2 6.39 6.82 10.55
N MET A 3 7.70 6.55 10.57
CA MET A 3 8.62 6.91 9.47
C MET A 3 8.18 6.30 8.13
N LEU A 4 7.65 5.06 8.17
CA LEU A 4 7.09 4.37 7.01
C LEU A 4 5.87 5.10 6.43
N GLU A 5 4.94 5.52 7.28
CA GLU A 5 3.71 6.20 6.84
C GLU A 5 4.06 7.48 6.08
N ARG A 6 4.99 8.27 6.61
CA ARG A 6 5.46 9.50 5.96
C ARG A 6 6.14 9.21 4.63
N GLU A 7 6.98 8.18 4.57
CA GLU A 7 7.63 7.73 3.34
C GLU A 7 6.59 7.30 2.29
N MET A 8 5.63 6.46 2.66
CA MET A 8 4.59 5.99 1.73
C MET A 8 3.69 7.13 1.24
N LYS A 9 3.31 8.07 2.11
CA LYS A 9 2.53 9.25 1.71
C LYS A 9 3.31 10.15 0.74
N ASN A 10 4.62 10.30 0.92
CA ASN A 10 5.47 11.04 0.00
C ASN A 10 5.59 10.34 -1.35
N LEU A 11 5.82 9.02 -1.37
CA LEU A 11 5.86 8.22 -2.60
C LEU A 11 4.52 8.26 -3.34
N ALA A 12 3.39 8.22 -2.62
CA ALA A 12 2.06 8.35 -3.20
C ALA A 12 1.86 9.68 -3.93
N ARG A 13 2.40 10.79 -3.38
CA ARG A 13 2.42 12.11 -4.03
C ARG A 13 3.35 12.14 -5.24
N GLN A 14 4.55 11.58 -5.11
CA GLN A 14 5.55 11.54 -6.19
C GLN A 14 5.10 10.71 -7.39
N ALA A 15 4.30 9.66 -7.16
CA ALA A 15 3.74 8.83 -8.23
C ALA A 15 2.80 9.60 -9.19
N GLY A 16 2.46 10.86 -8.90
CA GLY A 16 1.72 11.76 -9.78
C GLY A 16 0.28 11.34 -10.09
N GLY A 17 -0.39 12.09 -10.96
CA GLY A 17 -1.78 11.87 -11.37
C GLY A 17 -2.75 12.93 -10.84
N ALA A 18 -4.04 12.72 -11.07
CA ALA A 18 -5.07 13.67 -10.64
C ALA A 18 -5.12 13.80 -9.11
N HIS A 19 -5.48 14.99 -8.62
CA HIS A 19 -5.60 15.28 -7.18
C HIS A 19 -6.42 14.22 -6.43
N LYS A 20 -7.56 13.78 -6.99
CA LYS A 20 -8.41 12.73 -6.43
C LYS A 20 -7.68 11.40 -6.30
N THR A 21 -6.90 11.02 -7.31
CA THR A 21 -6.13 9.76 -7.32
C THR A 21 -4.96 9.80 -6.34
N VAL A 22 -4.26 10.94 -6.22
CA VAL A 22 -3.19 11.11 -5.23
C VAL A 22 -3.75 11.04 -3.82
N HIS A 23 -4.88 11.71 -3.56
CA HIS A 23 -5.53 11.69 -2.25
C HIS A 23 -5.97 10.27 -1.86
N ASP A 24 -6.57 9.51 -2.78
CA ASP A 24 -6.96 8.12 -2.56
C ASP A 24 -5.75 7.24 -2.22
N ARG A 25 -4.64 7.35 -2.96
CA ARG A 25 -3.40 6.62 -2.66
C ARG A 25 -2.81 6.97 -1.29
N ILE A 26 -2.84 8.24 -0.89
CA ILE A 26 -2.38 8.68 0.44
C ILE A 26 -3.25 8.05 1.53
N ALA A 27 -4.56 7.97 1.33
CA ALA A 27 -5.47 7.32 2.25
C ALA A 27 -5.19 5.81 2.34
N THR A 28 -5.01 5.13 1.21
CA THR A 28 -4.60 3.71 1.16
C THR A 28 -3.28 3.47 1.88
N ALA A 29 -2.27 4.33 1.67
CA ALA A 29 -0.98 4.25 2.36
C ALA A 29 -1.10 4.39 3.88
N GLY A 30 -1.95 5.30 4.36
CA GLY A 30 -2.26 5.45 5.78
C GLY A 30 -2.86 4.17 6.36
N ARG A 31 -3.95 3.68 5.75
CA ARG A 31 -4.63 2.44 6.18
C ARG A 31 -3.71 1.22 6.16
N PHE A 32 -2.85 1.13 5.15
CA PHE A 32 -1.86 0.06 5.06
C PHE A 32 -0.87 0.12 6.24
N CYS A 33 -0.38 1.31 6.58
CA CYS A 33 0.52 1.47 7.72
C CYS A 33 -0.17 1.19 9.06
N GLU A 34 -1.43 1.61 9.23
CA GLU A 34 -2.25 1.27 10.40
C GLU A 34 -2.38 -0.25 10.54
N ARG A 35 -2.66 -0.97 9.43
CA ARG A 35 -2.76 -2.42 9.46
C ARG A 35 -1.47 -3.11 9.91
N LEU A 36 -0.31 -2.59 9.50
CA LEU A 36 0.97 -3.12 9.97
C LEU A 36 1.15 -2.91 11.48
N MET A 37 0.72 -1.76 12.00
CA MET A 37 0.74 -1.50 13.44
C MET A 37 -0.19 -2.45 14.21
N GLU A 38 -1.39 -2.73 13.71
CA GLU A 38 -2.31 -3.72 14.30
C GLU A 38 -1.70 -5.13 14.33
N LEU A 39 -0.92 -5.50 13.32
CA LEU A 39 -0.21 -6.77 13.27
C LEU A 39 1.08 -6.79 14.10
N ASN A 40 1.34 -5.72 14.87
CA ASN A 40 2.57 -5.51 15.64
C ASN A 40 3.85 -5.56 14.77
N ILE A 41 3.71 -5.18 13.49
CA ILE A 41 4.79 -5.15 12.50
C ILE A 41 5.41 -3.75 12.48
N GLN A 42 6.58 -3.61 13.08
CA GLN A 42 7.30 -2.34 13.15
C GLN A 42 8.26 -2.20 11.96
N ILE A 43 7.80 -1.52 10.90
CA ILE A 43 8.60 -1.25 9.71
C ILE A 43 8.88 0.25 9.63
N ARG A 44 10.14 0.62 9.35
CA ARG A 44 10.56 2.03 9.20
C ARG A 44 10.58 2.52 7.76
N TYR A 45 10.80 1.63 6.80
CA TYR A 45 11.01 1.97 5.39
C TYR A 45 10.32 0.97 4.47
N VAL A 46 9.86 1.44 3.31
CA VAL A 46 9.21 0.65 2.25
C VAL A 46 10.13 -0.49 1.77
N ARG A 47 11.44 -0.31 1.88
CA ARG A 47 12.43 -1.35 1.57
C ARG A 47 12.37 -2.61 2.45
N HIS A 48 11.77 -2.54 3.64
CA HIS A 48 11.60 -3.70 4.51
C HIS A 48 10.23 -4.36 4.35
N LEU A 49 9.36 -3.83 3.46
CA LEU A 49 8.13 -4.50 3.10
C LEU A 49 8.40 -5.79 2.33
N LYS A 50 7.59 -6.81 2.64
CA LYS A 50 7.60 -8.14 2.06
C LYS A 50 6.20 -8.42 1.49
N ALA A 51 6.10 -9.38 0.57
CA ALA A 51 4.84 -9.73 -0.10
C ALA A 51 3.75 -10.08 0.93
N ARG A 52 4.13 -10.86 1.96
CA ARG A 52 3.25 -11.23 3.09
C ARG A 52 2.52 -10.05 3.75
N HIS A 53 3.13 -8.86 3.78
CA HIS A 53 2.51 -7.68 4.41
C HIS A 53 1.40 -7.12 3.54
N ILE A 54 1.59 -7.17 2.21
CA ILE A 54 0.61 -6.75 1.22
C ILE A 54 -0.52 -7.77 1.16
N GLU A 55 -0.20 -9.06 1.15
CA GLU A 55 -1.17 -10.15 1.23
C GLU A 55 -2.03 -10.05 2.50
N ALA A 56 -1.42 -9.82 3.66
CA ALA A 56 -2.16 -9.63 4.92
C ALA A 56 -3.12 -8.43 4.88
N TYR A 57 -2.73 -7.34 4.18
CA TYR A 57 -3.63 -6.21 3.96
C TYR A 57 -4.78 -6.57 3.02
N ILE A 58 -4.50 -7.21 1.87
CA ILE A 58 -5.53 -7.63 0.91
C ILE A 58 -6.53 -8.59 1.58
N GLN A 59 -6.05 -9.56 2.37
CA GLN A 59 -6.89 -10.48 3.14
C GLN A 59 -7.77 -9.75 4.15
N MET A 60 -7.24 -8.76 4.86
CA MET A 60 -8.05 -7.92 5.76
C MET A 60 -9.17 -7.20 5.00
N ARG A 61 -8.89 -6.66 3.80
CA ARG A 61 -9.89 -5.98 2.98
C ARG A 61 -10.97 -6.92 2.44
N LEU A 62 -10.57 -8.13 2.07
CA LEU A 62 -11.51 -9.19 1.70
C LEU A 62 -12.39 -9.58 2.89
N ALA A 63 -11.82 -9.73 4.08
CA ALA A 63 -12.56 -10.03 5.31
C ALA A 63 -13.53 -8.91 5.72
N GLN A 64 -13.21 -7.65 5.41
CA GLN A 64 -14.11 -6.51 5.60
C GLN A 64 -15.28 -6.46 4.60
N GLY A 65 -15.33 -7.38 3.62
CA GLY A 65 -16.41 -7.42 2.63
C GLY A 65 -16.39 -6.25 1.65
N ILE A 66 -15.23 -5.64 1.41
CA ILE A 66 -15.10 -4.51 0.49
C ILE A 66 -15.35 -4.98 -0.95
N GLN A 67 -16.00 -4.13 -1.75
CA GLN A 67 -16.25 -4.40 -3.16
C GLN A 67 -14.95 -4.68 -3.93
N LYS A 68 -15.01 -5.64 -4.86
CA LYS A 68 -13.87 -6.06 -5.69
C LYS A 68 -13.23 -4.87 -6.44
N GLN A 69 -14.04 -3.93 -6.93
CA GLN A 69 -13.55 -2.74 -7.62
C GLN A 69 -12.69 -1.86 -6.72
N THR A 70 -13.14 -1.64 -5.48
CA THR A 70 -12.38 -0.87 -4.48
C THR A 70 -11.10 -1.60 -4.10
N LEU A 71 -11.15 -2.92 -3.89
CA LEU A 71 -9.95 -3.72 -3.62
C LEU A 71 -8.92 -3.62 -4.76
N HIS A 72 -9.39 -3.65 -6.00
CA HIS A 72 -8.53 -3.49 -7.18
C HIS A 72 -7.88 -2.11 -7.22
N ASN A 73 -8.65 -1.04 -6.99
CA ASN A 73 -8.13 0.33 -6.91
C ASN A 73 -7.06 0.48 -5.82
N GLU A 74 -7.29 -0.10 -4.64
CA GLU A 74 -6.33 -0.05 -3.54
C GLU A 74 -5.07 -0.87 -3.81
N THR A 75 -5.23 -2.03 -4.43
CA THR A 75 -4.09 -2.87 -4.83
C THR A 75 -3.26 -2.14 -5.90
N ALA A 76 -3.91 -1.49 -6.87
CA ALA A 76 -3.23 -0.68 -7.88
C ALA A 76 -2.51 0.53 -7.26
N ALA A 77 -3.13 1.18 -6.27
CA ALA A 77 -2.51 2.27 -5.49
C ALA A 77 -1.23 1.81 -4.79
N ILE A 78 -1.29 0.67 -4.08
CA ILE A 78 -0.12 0.09 -3.39
C ILE A 78 0.96 -0.27 -4.41
N ARG A 79 0.61 -0.92 -5.53
CA ARG A 79 1.57 -1.24 -6.59
C ARG A 79 2.29 -0.01 -7.12
N LYS A 80 1.56 1.08 -7.40
CA LYS A 80 2.16 2.34 -7.87
C LYS A 80 3.12 2.93 -6.85
N ILE A 81 2.78 2.90 -5.56
CA ILE A 81 3.67 3.38 -4.48
C ILE A 81 4.94 2.52 -4.42
N LEU A 82 4.81 1.19 -4.54
CA LEU A 82 5.95 0.27 -4.53
C LEU A 82 6.84 0.46 -5.76
N THR A 83 6.27 0.60 -6.96
CA THR A 83 7.03 0.93 -8.18
C THR A 83 7.80 2.25 -8.00
N GLN A 84 7.16 3.29 -7.46
CA GLN A 84 7.82 4.56 -7.17
C GLN A 84 8.97 4.44 -6.16
N ALA A 85 8.88 3.48 -5.24
CA ALA A 85 9.94 3.16 -4.28
C ALA A 85 11.07 2.28 -4.86
N GLY A 86 11.05 1.97 -6.15
CA GLY A 86 11.99 1.04 -6.79
C GLY A 86 11.74 -0.43 -6.41
N ARG A 87 10.53 -0.76 -5.95
CA ARG A 87 10.10 -2.11 -5.52
C ARG A 87 9.21 -2.80 -6.54
N GLU A 88 9.52 -2.66 -7.82
CA GLU A 88 8.72 -3.20 -8.94
C GLU A 88 8.53 -4.71 -8.85
N LYS A 89 9.58 -5.47 -8.52
CA LYS A 89 9.49 -6.92 -8.32
C LYS A 89 8.45 -7.30 -7.27
N LEU A 90 8.32 -6.49 -6.21
CA LEU A 90 7.33 -6.72 -5.15
C LEU A 90 5.91 -6.34 -5.62
N ALA A 91 5.80 -5.26 -6.40
CA ALA A 91 4.53 -4.83 -6.99
C ALA A 91 3.96 -5.88 -7.97
N GLN A 92 4.81 -6.51 -8.78
CA GLN A 92 4.41 -7.57 -9.72
C GLN A 92 4.01 -8.86 -8.98
N SER A 93 4.77 -9.26 -7.95
CA SER A 93 4.49 -10.48 -7.18
C SER A 93 3.13 -10.48 -6.46
N THR A 94 2.48 -9.33 -6.33
CA THR A 94 1.16 -9.20 -5.67
C THR A 94 0.01 -9.23 -6.69
N GLY A 95 0.25 -9.62 -7.94
CA GLY A 95 -0.77 -9.65 -9.00
C GLY A 95 -0.87 -10.91 -9.85
N GLU A 96 0.06 -11.84 -9.71
CA GLU A 96 0.17 -13.02 -10.59
C GLU A 96 0.24 -14.34 -9.81
N ARG A 97 -0.46 -14.44 -8.67
CA ARG A 97 -0.56 -15.68 -7.90
C ARG A 97 -2.01 -16.06 -7.63
#